data_AF-A0AA51CCC2-F1
#
_entry.id   AF-A0AA51CCC2-F1
#
_cell.length_a   1.000
_cell.length_b   1.000
_cell.length_c   1.000
_cell.angle_alpha   90.00
_cell.angle_beta   90.00
_cell.angle_gamma   90.00
#
_symmetry.space_group_name_H-M   'P 1'
#
loop_
_entity.id
_entity.type
_entity.pdbx_description
1 polymer ?
#
loop_
_entity_poly.entity_id
_entity_poly.type
_entity_poly.pdbx_seq_one_letter_code
_entity_poly.pdbx_strand_id
1 'polypeptide(L)'
;MNKKLTVLFLSVALACTISVPAMASMPANLQLPIATSKEEPLPLPSSVLYYGKIHKIIANDSGQITKLHLNSERYGEYVMNITSETIWVDSGNHRASDPSDLQVGEGIYVFYSPRATSSFPPQSAALVVVRNIPQDVAGAQYHIVEAVTKGEDESLKITTNNGGLIILADKETNVSPYLTKNILTADDIQVGDGIMAWYGFYATIYPAQTHASHIMLLPQKDPDHTKILTRSALVALLYDMAGKPDVNDSLDFTDVNDRDANAHAIRWATSEHLVSGYVNGSFGVDDTVTREQLLTILWRYAGRPVLMDYEGLTQYSDAKDISPYARHAMAWAHQMGIVSVENTTFLAPKGSVTKGKAVTILDSFFIQG
;
A
#
# COMPACT_ATOMS: atom_id res chain seq x y z
N MET A 1 67.13 -30.70 -18.94
CA MET A 1 67.19 -29.66 -19.99
C MET A 1 66.13 -30.00 -21.04
N ASN A 2 65.10 -29.15 -21.13
CA ASN A 2 64.03 -29.03 -22.14
C ASN A 2 63.69 -30.24 -23.03
N LYS A 3 62.46 -30.76 -22.91
CA LYS A 3 61.71 -31.28 -24.06
C LYS A 3 60.22 -30.95 -23.95
N LYS A 4 59.77 -29.98 -24.76
CA LYS A 4 58.44 -30.00 -25.38
C LYS A 4 58.56 -30.93 -26.61
N LEU A 5 57.61 -31.84 -26.80
CA LEU A 5 57.16 -32.23 -28.14
C LEU A 5 55.77 -32.85 -28.08
N THR A 6 55.02 -32.56 -29.14
CA THR A 6 53.59 -32.61 -29.31
C THR A 6 53.20 -33.81 -30.18
N VAL A 7 51.92 -34.21 -30.09
CA VAL A 7 51.09 -34.92 -31.09
C VAL A 7 51.25 -36.45 -31.20
N LEU A 8 50.14 -37.16 -30.94
CA LEU A 8 49.66 -38.18 -31.87
C LEU A 8 48.12 -38.22 -31.89
N PHE A 9 47.57 -38.09 -33.09
CA PHE A 9 46.16 -38.29 -33.42
C PHE A 9 45.74 -39.75 -33.19
N LEU A 10 44.50 -40.00 -32.75
CA LEU A 10 43.73 -41.14 -33.27
C LEU A 10 42.22 -40.92 -33.10
N SER A 11 41.57 -40.69 -34.23
CA SER A 11 40.15 -40.84 -34.52
C SER A 11 39.77 -42.32 -34.55
N VAL A 12 38.72 -42.75 -33.84
CA VAL A 12 37.85 -43.86 -34.27
C VAL A 12 36.44 -43.62 -33.74
N ALA A 13 35.49 -43.57 -34.68
CA ALA A 13 34.05 -43.62 -34.43
C ALA A 13 33.54 -45.07 -34.57
N LEU A 14 32.42 -45.32 -33.89
CA LEU A 14 31.33 -46.24 -34.23
C LEU A 14 31.47 -47.74 -33.90
N ALA A 15 30.60 -48.23 -33.02
CA ALA A 15 29.60 -49.26 -33.33
C ALA A 15 28.65 -49.50 -32.13
N CYS A 16 27.34 -49.51 -32.42
CA CYS A 16 26.25 -49.83 -31.50
C CYS A 16 26.30 -51.28 -31.03
N THR A 17 26.01 -51.53 -29.75
CA THR A 17 25.29 -52.74 -29.34
C THR A 17 24.28 -52.39 -28.25
N ILE A 18 23.09 -52.97 -28.43
CA ILE A 18 21.86 -52.72 -27.70
C ILE A 18 21.86 -53.69 -26.52
N SER A 19 21.74 -53.20 -25.29
CA SER A 19 21.37 -54.01 -24.14
C SER A 19 20.29 -53.28 -23.33
N VAL A 20 19.08 -53.83 -23.40
CA VAL A 20 17.98 -53.45 -22.50
C VAL A 20 18.21 -54.15 -21.16
N PRO A 21 17.95 -53.45 -20.04
CA PRO A 21 17.19 -54.13 -19.01
C PRO A 21 16.04 -53.31 -18.42
N ALA A 22 14.98 -54.06 -18.14
CA ALA A 22 14.00 -53.90 -17.09
C ALA A 22 13.08 -52.67 -17.12
N MET A 23 11.86 -52.89 -17.63
CA MET A 23 10.67 -52.14 -17.24
C MET A 23 10.45 -52.25 -15.72
N ALA A 24 10.57 -51.12 -15.03
CA ALA A 24 9.78 -50.88 -13.82
C ALA A 24 8.48 -50.20 -14.28
N SER A 25 7.38 -50.93 -14.16
CA SER A 25 6.02 -50.40 -14.35
C SER A 25 5.79 -49.25 -13.38
N MET A 26 5.60 -48.02 -13.90
CA MET A 26 5.04 -46.93 -13.12
C MET A 26 3.61 -47.33 -12.72
N PRO A 27 3.22 -47.23 -11.44
CA PRO A 27 1.82 -47.35 -11.09
C PRO A 27 1.05 -46.20 -11.76
N ALA A 28 0.11 -46.57 -12.62
CA ALA A 28 -0.90 -45.67 -13.17
C ALA A 28 -1.87 -45.27 -12.05
N ASN A 29 -1.49 -44.32 -11.20
CA ASN A 29 -2.37 -43.30 -10.60
C ASN A 29 -1.57 -42.43 -9.63
N LEU A 30 -1.01 -41.35 -10.14
CA LEU A 30 -0.85 -40.12 -9.38
C LEU A 30 -1.40 -39.01 -10.26
N GLN A 31 -2.73 -38.89 -10.29
CA GLN A 31 -3.32 -37.59 -10.55
C GLN A 31 -2.76 -36.68 -9.46
N LEU A 32 -1.79 -35.84 -9.83
CA LEU A 32 -1.45 -34.67 -9.03
C LEU A 32 -2.78 -33.97 -8.74
N PRO A 33 -3.09 -33.65 -7.47
CA PRO A 33 -4.25 -32.85 -7.19
C PRO A 33 -4.13 -31.60 -8.04
N ILE A 34 -5.11 -31.36 -8.91
CA ILE A 34 -5.29 -30.05 -9.51
C ILE A 34 -5.53 -29.17 -8.29
N ALA A 35 -4.48 -28.46 -7.86
CA ALA A 35 -4.63 -27.39 -6.91
C ALA A 35 -5.51 -26.37 -7.61
N THR A 36 -6.81 -26.44 -7.36
CA THR A 36 -7.68 -25.28 -7.48
C THR A 36 -7.12 -24.29 -6.47
N SER A 37 -6.16 -23.49 -6.91
CA SER A 37 -5.80 -22.25 -6.24
C SER A 37 -7.08 -21.42 -6.25
N LYS A 38 -7.82 -21.46 -5.14
CA LYS A 38 -8.64 -20.32 -4.77
C LYS A 38 -7.64 -19.18 -4.67
N GLU A 39 -7.59 -18.36 -5.72
CA GLU A 39 -6.83 -17.14 -5.75
C GLU A 39 -7.48 -16.24 -4.71
N GLU A 40 -6.92 -16.26 -3.50
CA GLU A 40 -7.33 -15.36 -2.43
C GLU A 40 -7.02 -13.94 -2.95
N PRO A 41 -7.99 -13.01 -2.96
CA PRO A 41 -7.79 -11.70 -3.55
C PRO A 41 -6.67 -11.01 -2.79
N LEU A 42 -5.51 -10.83 -3.45
CA LEU A 42 -4.40 -10.07 -2.89
C LEU A 42 -4.88 -8.66 -2.61
N PRO A 43 -4.52 -8.05 -1.46
CA PRO A 43 -4.85 -6.67 -1.17
C PRO A 43 -4.33 -5.78 -2.30
N LEU A 44 -5.19 -4.89 -2.80
CA LEU A 44 -4.81 -3.98 -3.87
C LEU A 44 -3.62 -3.12 -3.44
N PRO A 45 -2.66 -2.85 -4.33
CA PRO A 45 -1.50 -2.04 -4.00
C PRO A 45 -1.89 -0.58 -3.77
N SER A 46 -1.16 0.14 -2.93
CA SER A 46 -1.40 1.56 -2.64
C SER A 46 -1.34 2.46 -3.90
N SER A 47 -0.61 2.02 -4.92
CA SER A 47 -0.65 2.62 -6.26
C SER A 47 -0.24 1.61 -7.33
N VAL A 48 -0.58 1.90 -8.58
CA VAL A 48 -0.12 1.14 -9.75
C VAL A 48 0.75 2.03 -10.61
N LEU A 49 1.88 1.49 -11.09
CA LEU A 49 2.79 2.19 -12.00
C LEU A 49 2.34 1.98 -13.46
N TYR A 50 2.08 3.08 -14.16
CA TYR A 50 1.95 3.13 -15.61
C TYR A 50 3.16 3.82 -16.24
N TYR A 51 3.70 3.25 -17.31
CA TYR A 51 4.69 3.91 -18.16
C TYR A 51 4.19 4.04 -19.59
N GLY A 52 4.24 5.26 -20.13
CA GLY A 52 3.89 5.51 -21.52
C GLY A 52 4.20 6.93 -21.96
N LYS A 53 3.70 7.30 -23.13
CA LYS A 53 3.83 8.65 -23.70
C LYS A 53 2.52 9.39 -23.63
N ILE A 54 2.61 10.71 -23.47
CA ILE A 54 1.44 11.59 -23.54
C ILE A 54 0.95 11.66 -24.99
N HIS A 55 -0.29 11.24 -25.22
CA HIS A 55 -0.96 11.34 -26.51
C HIS A 55 -1.80 12.61 -26.62
N LYS A 56 -2.44 13.04 -25.52
CA LYS A 56 -3.25 14.26 -25.48
C LYS A 56 -3.29 14.84 -24.07
N ILE A 57 -3.23 16.17 -23.98
CA ILE A 57 -3.38 16.93 -22.74
C ILE A 57 -4.72 17.65 -22.80
N ILE A 58 -5.52 17.54 -21.74
CA ILE A 58 -6.79 18.27 -21.59
C ILE A 58 -6.65 19.22 -20.42
N ALA A 59 -6.86 20.50 -20.68
CA ALA A 59 -6.91 21.56 -19.68
C ALA A 59 -8.33 22.16 -19.63
N ASN A 60 -8.68 22.72 -18.47
CA ASN A 60 -9.90 23.53 -18.33
C ASN A 60 -9.69 24.95 -18.87
N ASP A 61 -10.72 25.78 -18.81
CA ASP A 61 -10.70 27.16 -19.30
C ASP A 61 -9.69 28.06 -18.55
N SER A 62 -9.27 27.68 -17.34
CA SER A 62 -8.21 28.38 -16.58
C SER A 62 -6.80 27.90 -16.91
N GLY A 63 -6.64 26.98 -17.86
CA GLY A 63 -5.36 26.42 -18.28
C GLY A 63 -4.80 25.34 -17.34
N GLN A 64 -5.55 24.93 -16.32
CA GLN A 64 -5.15 23.83 -15.45
C GLN A 64 -5.39 22.49 -16.15
N ILE A 65 -4.37 21.64 -16.17
CA ILE A 65 -4.46 20.30 -16.74
C ILE A 65 -5.40 19.48 -15.85
N THR A 66 -6.43 18.91 -16.47
CA THR A 66 -7.43 18.07 -15.80
C THR A 66 -7.33 16.60 -16.21
N LYS A 67 -6.85 16.31 -17.43
CA LYS A 67 -6.62 14.93 -17.88
C LYS A 67 -5.40 14.79 -18.76
N LEU A 68 -4.73 13.64 -18.64
CA LEU A 68 -3.71 13.18 -19.56
C LEU A 68 -4.18 11.89 -20.24
N HIS A 69 -4.24 11.88 -21.56
CA HIS A 69 -4.40 10.65 -22.32
C HIS A 69 -3.02 10.10 -22.62
N LEU A 70 -2.77 8.89 -22.16
CA LEU A 70 -1.50 8.20 -22.29
C LEU A 70 -1.65 6.99 -23.18
N ASN A 71 -0.58 6.65 -23.87
CA ASN A 71 -0.48 5.44 -24.68
C ASN A 71 0.85 4.74 -24.38
N SER A 72 0.80 3.42 -24.24
CA SER A 72 1.93 2.54 -24.04
C SER A 72 1.76 1.27 -24.86
N GLU A 73 2.83 0.82 -25.51
CA GLU A 73 2.82 -0.48 -26.21
C GLU A 73 2.57 -1.65 -25.24
N ARG A 74 3.03 -1.50 -23.98
CA ARG A 74 2.91 -2.55 -22.97
C ARG A 74 1.58 -2.50 -22.20
N TYR A 75 1.09 -1.29 -21.90
CA TYR A 75 -0.05 -1.10 -20.99
C TYR A 75 -1.33 -0.61 -21.70
N GLY A 76 -1.27 -0.32 -23.00
CA GLY A 76 -2.40 0.19 -23.78
C GLY A 76 -2.68 1.67 -23.53
N GLU A 77 -3.88 2.10 -23.89
CA GLU A 77 -4.35 3.48 -23.67
C GLU A 77 -4.93 3.65 -22.26
N TYR A 78 -4.65 4.80 -21.65
CA TYR A 78 -5.14 5.12 -20.32
C TYR A 78 -5.41 6.62 -20.18
N VAL A 79 -6.44 7.00 -19.42
CA VAL A 79 -6.72 8.41 -19.10
C VAL A 79 -6.46 8.66 -17.62
N MET A 80 -5.52 9.55 -17.34
CA MET A 80 -5.17 9.93 -15.99
C MET A 80 -5.88 11.24 -15.63
N ASN A 81 -6.71 11.22 -14.59
CA ASN A 81 -7.35 12.40 -14.04
C ASN A 81 -6.34 13.15 -13.15
N ILE A 82 -6.12 14.42 -13.44
CA ILE A 82 -5.22 15.31 -12.73
C ILE A 82 -6.04 16.20 -11.80
N THR A 83 -5.60 16.33 -10.55
CA THR A 83 -6.22 17.17 -9.54
C THR A 83 -5.19 18.09 -8.90
N SER A 84 -5.62 18.99 -8.02
CA SER A 84 -4.71 19.80 -7.21
C SER A 84 -3.86 18.96 -6.23
N GLU A 85 -4.23 17.71 -5.97
CA GLU A 85 -3.46 16.79 -5.13
C GLU A 85 -2.43 15.97 -5.92
N THR A 86 -2.45 16.03 -7.25
CA THR A 86 -1.49 15.29 -8.07
C THR A 86 -0.10 15.89 -7.90
N ILE A 87 0.83 15.05 -7.47
CA ILE A 87 2.24 15.43 -7.27
C ILE A 87 3.01 15.30 -8.58
N TRP A 88 3.89 16.25 -8.88
CA TRP A 88 4.66 16.31 -10.10
C TRP A 88 6.15 16.27 -9.79
N VAL A 89 6.87 15.25 -10.26
CA VAL A 89 8.25 14.98 -9.87
C VAL A 89 9.17 15.01 -11.09
N ASP A 90 10.26 15.76 -11.01
CA ASP A 90 11.39 15.70 -11.93
C ASP A 90 12.35 14.65 -11.39
N SER A 91 12.31 13.45 -11.97
CA SER A 91 13.09 12.30 -11.51
C SER A 91 14.58 12.49 -11.70
N GLY A 92 15.01 13.20 -12.74
CA GLY A 92 16.43 13.39 -13.05
C GLY A 92 17.10 14.44 -12.16
N ASN A 93 16.33 15.41 -11.67
CA ASN A 93 16.86 16.49 -10.83
C ASN A 93 16.44 16.40 -9.35
N HIS A 94 15.75 15.32 -8.94
CA HIS A 94 15.27 15.08 -7.58
C HIS A 94 14.50 16.27 -6.98
N ARG A 95 13.57 16.85 -7.74
CA ARG A 95 12.77 18.02 -7.31
C ARG A 95 11.34 17.97 -7.81
N ALA A 96 10.50 18.88 -7.31
CA ALA A 96 9.18 19.13 -7.89
C ALA A 96 9.31 19.59 -9.36
N SER A 97 8.38 19.12 -10.20
CA SER A 97 8.25 19.51 -11.60
C SER A 97 7.03 20.42 -11.78
N ASP A 98 7.17 21.42 -12.64
CA ASP A 98 6.05 22.27 -13.08
C ASP A 98 5.43 21.66 -14.35
N PRO A 99 4.13 21.33 -14.38
CA PRO A 99 3.49 20.76 -15.57
C PRO A 99 3.20 21.78 -16.69
N SER A 100 3.50 23.07 -16.49
CA SER A 100 3.20 24.13 -17.47
C SER A 100 3.94 23.96 -18.81
N ASP A 101 5.08 23.27 -18.81
CA ASP A 101 5.89 23.00 -20.00
C ASP A 101 5.66 21.60 -20.59
N LEU A 102 4.63 20.88 -20.15
CA LEU A 102 4.34 19.50 -20.55
C LEU A 102 4.04 19.40 -22.05
N GLN A 103 4.67 18.42 -22.72
CA GLN A 103 4.53 18.25 -24.16
C GLN A 103 3.88 16.92 -24.55
N VAL A 104 3.09 16.95 -25.63
CA VAL A 104 2.60 15.72 -26.28
C VAL A 104 3.80 14.96 -26.85
N GLY A 105 3.84 13.65 -26.62
CA GLY A 105 4.94 12.75 -26.98
C GLY A 105 5.96 12.52 -25.87
N GLU A 106 5.95 13.32 -24.79
CA GLU A 106 6.83 13.13 -23.63
C GLU A 106 6.53 11.79 -22.92
N GLY A 107 7.58 11.05 -22.58
CA GLY A 107 7.50 9.80 -21.84
C GLY A 107 7.48 10.06 -20.34
N ILE A 108 6.48 9.50 -19.65
CA ILE A 108 6.25 9.73 -18.21
C ILE A 108 5.98 8.42 -17.47
N TYR A 109 6.25 8.41 -16.17
CA TYR A 109 5.68 7.44 -15.24
C TYR A 109 4.52 8.09 -14.50
N VAL A 110 3.45 7.32 -14.31
CA VAL A 110 2.32 7.75 -13.48
C VAL A 110 2.04 6.67 -12.46
N PHE A 111 2.12 7.04 -11.19
CA PHE A 111 1.57 6.26 -10.10
C PHE A 111 0.11 6.69 -9.92
N TYR A 112 -0.81 5.76 -10.19
CA TYR A 112 -2.24 6.04 -10.19
C TYR A 112 -2.98 5.13 -9.22
N SER A 113 -4.20 5.54 -8.83
CA SER A 113 -5.04 4.73 -7.95
C SER A 113 -5.44 3.42 -8.64
N PRO A 114 -5.41 2.26 -7.96
CA PRO A 114 -5.91 1.01 -8.52
C PRO A 114 -7.42 1.08 -8.86
N ARG A 115 -8.16 2.07 -8.32
CA ARG A 115 -9.57 2.30 -8.64
C ARG A 115 -9.69 2.95 -10.03
N ALA A 116 -9.98 2.12 -11.03
CA ALA A 116 -10.18 2.56 -12.40
C ALA A 116 -11.65 2.44 -12.83
N THR A 117 -12.08 3.37 -13.68
CA THR A 117 -13.38 3.28 -14.35
C THR A 117 -13.40 2.18 -15.40
N SER A 118 -14.54 1.52 -15.59
CA SER A 118 -14.74 0.51 -16.62
C SER A 118 -14.93 1.08 -18.04
N SER A 119 -14.55 2.34 -18.28
CA SER A 119 -14.65 2.96 -19.62
C SER A 119 -13.54 2.47 -20.55
N PHE A 120 -13.67 2.77 -21.84
CA PHE A 120 -12.63 2.53 -22.83
C PHE A 120 -12.24 3.86 -23.51
N PRO A 121 -11.02 4.39 -23.32
CA PRO A 121 -9.96 3.89 -22.42
C PRO A 121 -10.33 3.98 -20.93
N PRO A 122 -9.73 3.14 -20.06
CA PRO A 122 -9.93 3.21 -18.61
C PRO A 122 -9.40 4.53 -18.06
N GLN A 123 -10.03 5.03 -17.00
CA GLN A 123 -9.62 6.28 -16.33
C GLN A 123 -9.41 6.07 -14.83
N SER A 124 -8.36 6.68 -14.28
CA SER A 124 -8.06 6.67 -12.84
C SER A 124 -7.41 7.99 -12.40
N ALA A 125 -7.40 8.27 -11.11
CA ALA A 125 -6.72 9.43 -10.54
C ALA A 125 -5.20 9.24 -10.53
N ALA A 126 -4.47 10.23 -11.03
CA ALA A 126 -3.01 10.28 -10.90
C ALA A 126 -2.63 10.78 -9.50
N LEU A 127 -1.89 9.94 -8.77
CA LEU A 127 -1.33 10.30 -7.47
C LEU A 127 -0.02 11.06 -7.66
N VAL A 128 0.88 10.50 -8.47
CA VAL A 128 2.17 11.12 -8.82
C VAL A 128 2.43 10.97 -10.31
N VAL A 129 2.82 12.07 -10.96
CA VAL A 129 3.36 12.08 -12.32
C VAL A 129 4.85 12.36 -12.25
N VAL A 130 5.65 11.46 -12.80
CA VAL A 130 7.11 11.53 -12.80
C VAL A 130 7.61 11.76 -14.22
N ARG A 131 8.42 12.80 -14.38
CA ARG A 131 8.98 13.32 -15.62
C ARG A 131 10.50 13.27 -15.59
N ASN A 132 11.13 13.55 -16.73
CA ASN A 132 12.59 13.58 -16.87
C ASN A 132 13.27 12.33 -16.28
N ILE A 133 12.78 11.15 -16.71
CA ILE A 133 13.24 9.86 -16.20
C ILE A 133 14.57 9.51 -16.90
N PRO A 134 15.68 9.33 -16.15
CA PRO A 134 16.95 8.93 -16.75
C PRO A 134 16.84 7.55 -17.41
N GLN A 135 17.53 7.34 -18.53
CA GLN A 135 17.49 6.05 -19.26
C GLN A 135 18.31 4.94 -18.57
N ASP A 136 19.36 5.29 -17.85
CA ASP A 136 20.36 4.35 -17.33
C ASP A 136 20.20 4.00 -15.84
N VAL A 137 19.25 4.64 -15.14
CA VAL A 137 18.97 4.38 -13.72
C VAL A 137 17.48 4.24 -13.46
N ALA A 138 17.12 3.50 -12.41
CA ALA A 138 15.72 3.40 -11.99
C ALA A 138 15.19 4.79 -11.61
N GLY A 139 14.09 5.19 -12.26
CA GLY A 139 13.41 6.45 -11.94
C GLY A 139 12.75 6.41 -10.56
N ALA A 140 12.36 7.59 -10.07
CA ALA A 140 11.71 7.77 -8.78
C ALA A 140 10.49 6.85 -8.62
N GLN A 141 10.43 6.12 -7.51
CA GLN A 141 9.32 5.23 -7.16
C GLN A 141 8.48 5.83 -6.04
N TYR A 142 7.15 5.83 -6.21
CA TYR A 142 6.23 6.34 -5.20
C TYR A 142 5.87 5.25 -4.19
N HIS A 143 5.92 5.59 -2.90
CA HIS A 143 5.54 4.72 -1.81
C HIS A 143 4.78 5.46 -0.72
N ILE A 144 3.98 4.71 0.04
CA ILE A 144 3.43 5.12 1.33
C ILE A 144 4.25 4.43 2.42
N VAL A 145 4.64 5.20 3.43
CA VAL A 145 5.37 4.69 4.59
C VAL A 145 4.41 3.99 5.53
N GLU A 146 4.59 2.68 5.71
CA GLU A 146 3.73 1.85 6.55
C GLU A 146 4.33 1.63 7.95
N ALA A 147 5.65 1.48 8.02
CA ALA A 147 6.39 1.37 9.26
C ALA A 147 7.78 1.96 9.11
N VAL A 148 8.30 2.48 10.24
CA VAL A 148 9.62 3.08 10.34
C VAL A 148 10.29 2.51 11.58
N THR A 149 11.42 1.82 11.39
CA THR A 149 12.21 1.26 12.49
C THR A 149 13.63 1.79 12.41
N LYS A 150 14.14 2.32 13.52
CA LYS A 150 15.53 2.79 13.63
C LYS A 150 16.45 1.63 14.03
N GLY A 151 17.50 1.42 13.26
CA GLY A 151 18.58 0.49 13.55
C GLY A 151 19.56 1.04 14.59
N GLU A 152 20.41 0.18 15.13
CA GLU A 152 21.46 0.55 16.10
C GLU A 152 22.53 1.48 15.49
N ASP A 153 22.64 1.50 14.17
CA ASP A 153 23.59 2.28 13.37
C ASP A 153 23.01 3.60 12.83
N GLU A 154 21.89 4.06 13.39
CA GLU A 154 21.09 5.21 12.91
C GLU A 154 20.49 5.03 11.50
N SER A 155 20.61 3.84 10.89
CA SER A 155 19.89 3.54 9.66
C SER A 155 18.38 3.41 9.92
N LEU A 156 17.60 3.86 8.97
CA LEU A 156 16.15 3.78 8.97
C LEU A 156 15.67 2.69 8.03
N LYS A 157 14.86 1.78 8.59
CA LYS A 157 14.15 0.76 7.84
C LYS A 157 12.73 1.23 7.58
N ILE A 158 12.45 1.58 6.34
CA ILE A 158 11.15 2.08 5.90
C ILE A 158 10.41 0.94 5.21
N THR A 159 9.29 0.52 5.75
CA THR A 159 8.46 -0.55 5.19
C THR A 159 7.38 0.05 4.31
N THR A 160 7.21 -0.50 3.11
CA THR A 160 6.28 -0.03 2.07
C THR A 160 5.69 -1.20 1.30
N ASN A 161 4.67 -0.93 0.47
CA ASN A 161 4.04 -1.88 -0.45
C ASN A 161 3.46 -3.12 0.26
N ASN A 162 2.63 -2.93 1.28
CA ASN A 162 2.02 -3.97 2.09
C ASN A 162 3.07 -4.91 2.73
N GLY A 163 4.15 -4.33 3.24
CA GLY A 163 5.28 -5.08 3.81
C GLY A 163 6.21 -5.74 2.77
N GLY A 164 5.93 -5.63 1.48
CA GLY A 164 6.68 -6.31 0.42
C GLY A 164 8.03 -5.69 0.07
N LEU A 165 8.26 -4.43 0.46
CA LEU A 165 9.51 -3.71 0.20
C LEU A 165 9.99 -2.96 1.45
N ILE A 166 11.24 -3.24 1.84
CA ILE A 166 11.99 -2.47 2.83
C ILE A 166 13.00 -1.58 2.10
N ILE A 167 12.85 -0.28 2.31
CA ILE A 167 13.77 0.76 1.84
C ILE A 167 14.66 1.13 3.02
N LEU A 168 15.95 0.86 2.88
CA LEU A 168 16.98 1.23 3.84
C LEU A 168 17.48 2.64 3.51
N ALA A 169 17.43 3.53 4.50
CA ALA A 169 17.96 4.88 4.44
C ALA A 169 19.04 5.04 5.50
N ASP A 170 20.25 5.42 5.10
CA ASP A 170 21.37 5.63 6.01
C ASP A 170 21.92 7.06 5.86
N LYS A 171 23.07 7.33 6.47
CA LYS A 171 23.74 8.64 6.42
C LYS A 171 24.14 9.10 5.00
N GLU A 172 24.22 8.18 4.03
CA GLU A 172 24.52 8.47 2.63
C GLU A 172 23.25 8.73 1.81
N THR A 173 22.07 8.37 2.35
CA THR A 173 20.78 8.67 1.73
C THR A 173 20.47 10.16 1.81
N ASN A 174 20.34 10.80 0.66
CA ASN A 174 19.88 12.19 0.61
C ASN A 174 18.38 12.28 0.90
N VAL A 175 17.97 13.17 1.81
CA VAL A 175 16.55 13.42 2.11
C VAL A 175 16.20 14.86 1.75
N SER A 176 15.14 15.04 0.97
CA SER A 176 14.69 16.37 0.53
C SER A 176 13.18 16.55 0.70
N PRO A 177 12.70 17.74 1.07
CA PRO A 177 11.27 18.06 0.94
C PRO A 177 10.86 18.23 -0.53
N TYR A 178 9.58 18.01 -0.83
CA TYR A 178 9.03 18.27 -2.16
C TYR A 178 9.00 19.77 -2.53
N LEU A 179 8.56 20.66 -1.61
CA LEU A 179 8.39 22.10 -1.89
C LEU A 179 9.09 23.05 -0.91
N THR A 180 9.39 22.62 0.32
CA THR A 180 9.89 23.54 1.36
C THR A 180 11.41 23.71 1.26
N LYS A 181 11.95 24.79 1.86
CA LYS A 181 13.40 24.94 2.07
C LYS A 181 13.87 24.34 3.40
N ASN A 182 13.00 23.59 4.07
CA ASN A 182 13.33 22.99 5.35
C ASN A 182 14.35 21.88 5.11
N ILE A 183 15.38 21.86 5.95
CA ILE A 183 16.31 20.74 5.99
C ILE A 183 15.54 19.59 6.63
N LEU A 184 15.28 18.54 5.86
CA LEU A 184 14.73 17.29 6.35
C LEU A 184 15.84 16.25 6.45
N THR A 185 15.69 15.38 7.43
CA THR A 185 16.52 14.21 7.65
C THR A 185 15.65 12.96 7.55
N ALA A 186 16.29 11.79 7.47
CA ALA A 186 15.53 10.54 7.43
C ALA A 186 14.67 10.33 8.69
N ASP A 187 15.08 10.89 9.84
CA ASP A 187 14.33 10.85 11.10
C ASP A 187 12.98 11.61 11.05
N ASP A 188 12.79 12.49 10.05
CA ASP A 188 11.53 13.21 9.85
C ASP A 188 10.48 12.38 9.11
N ILE A 189 10.85 11.19 8.60
CA ILE A 189 9.94 10.29 7.90
C ILE A 189 9.08 9.55 8.92
N GLN A 190 7.77 9.68 8.78
CA GLN A 190 6.77 9.15 9.69
C GLN A 190 5.81 8.20 8.97
N VAL A 191 5.12 7.38 9.77
CA VAL A 191 4.13 6.44 9.25
C VAL A 191 2.92 7.20 8.70
N GLY A 192 2.55 6.89 7.46
CA GLY A 192 1.51 7.57 6.69
C GLY A 192 2.07 8.52 5.62
N ASP A 193 3.38 8.81 5.66
CA ASP A 193 4.00 9.74 4.72
C ASP A 193 4.01 9.18 3.30
N GLY A 194 3.71 10.04 2.33
CA GLY A 194 4.03 9.80 0.94
C GLY A 194 5.50 10.11 0.67
N ILE A 195 6.23 9.18 0.07
CA ILE A 195 7.63 9.40 -0.32
C ILE A 195 7.84 9.06 -1.80
N MET A 196 8.80 9.75 -2.42
CA MET A 196 9.47 9.27 -3.62
C MET A 196 10.83 8.73 -3.24
N ALA A 197 11.17 7.53 -3.69
CA ALA A 197 12.45 6.91 -3.41
C ALA A 197 13.19 6.55 -4.71
N TRP A 198 14.49 6.81 -4.72
CA TRP A 198 15.39 6.38 -5.78
C TRP A 198 16.27 5.27 -5.22
N TYR A 199 16.17 4.09 -5.83
CA TYR A 199 16.92 2.92 -5.41
C TYR A 199 17.21 2.00 -6.59
N GLY A 200 18.27 1.20 -6.49
CA GLY A 200 18.64 0.22 -7.50
C GLY A 200 17.77 -1.04 -7.47
N PHE A 201 18.00 -1.94 -8.43
CA PHE A 201 17.33 -3.24 -8.47
C PHE A 201 17.56 -4.02 -7.16
N TYR A 202 16.48 -4.56 -6.61
CA TYR A 202 16.49 -5.36 -5.40
C TYR A 202 16.34 -6.85 -5.69
N ALA A 203 16.86 -7.69 -4.80
CA ALA A 203 16.78 -9.14 -4.92
C ALA A 203 15.32 -9.63 -4.79
N THR A 204 14.98 -10.71 -5.49
CA THR A 204 13.67 -11.38 -5.42
C THR A 204 13.52 -12.24 -4.17
N ILE A 205 13.91 -11.71 -3.00
CA ILE A 205 13.69 -12.31 -1.69
C ILE A 205 12.54 -11.54 -1.06
N TYR A 206 11.61 -12.21 -0.36
CA TYR A 206 10.50 -11.56 0.32
C TYR A 206 10.77 -11.44 1.84
N PRO A 207 10.65 -10.24 2.45
CA PRO A 207 10.41 -8.96 1.79
C PRO A 207 11.64 -8.52 0.98
N ALA A 208 11.42 -7.80 -0.11
CA ALA A 208 12.51 -7.23 -0.88
C ALA A 208 13.22 -6.16 -0.04
N GLN A 209 14.54 -6.09 -0.13
CA GLN A 209 15.33 -5.05 0.53
C GLN A 209 16.13 -4.27 -0.50
N THR A 210 16.12 -2.94 -0.35
CA THR A 210 16.87 -2.03 -1.21
C THR A 210 17.46 -0.87 -0.39
N HIS A 211 18.49 -0.23 -0.92
CA HIS A 211 19.08 0.97 -0.35
C HIS A 211 18.68 2.19 -1.19
N ALA A 212 18.14 3.22 -0.53
CA ALA A 212 17.80 4.47 -1.20
C ALA A 212 19.04 5.36 -1.34
N SER A 213 19.29 5.84 -2.55
CA SER A 213 20.24 6.92 -2.79
C SER A 213 19.63 8.29 -2.49
N HIS A 214 18.31 8.42 -2.68
CA HIS A 214 17.55 9.64 -2.43
C HIS A 214 16.13 9.31 -1.98
N ILE A 215 15.62 10.06 -1.01
CA ILE A 215 14.22 10.06 -0.59
C ILE A 215 13.71 11.49 -0.62
N MET A 216 12.58 11.69 -1.28
CA MET A 216 11.85 12.94 -1.24
C MET A 216 10.56 12.78 -0.46
N LEU A 217 10.40 13.58 0.59
CA LEU A 217 9.19 13.62 1.38
C LEU A 217 8.13 14.46 0.67
N LEU A 218 6.98 13.86 0.39
CA LEU A 218 5.88 14.52 -0.30
C LEU A 218 5.06 15.39 0.66
N PRO A 219 4.30 16.38 0.16
CA PRO A 219 3.44 17.20 1.01
C PRO A 219 2.47 16.33 1.79
N GLN A 220 2.41 16.58 3.10
CA GLN A 220 1.45 15.95 3.98
C GLN A 220 0.03 16.33 3.52
N LYS A 221 -0.75 15.35 3.05
CA LYS A 221 -2.16 15.57 2.70
C LYS A 221 -2.99 15.98 3.91
N ASP A 222 -2.55 15.57 5.10
CA ASP A 222 -3.21 15.86 6.37
C ASP A 222 -2.16 16.18 7.45
N PRO A 223 -2.09 17.42 7.95
CA PRO A 223 -1.12 17.80 8.99
C PRO A 223 -1.35 17.06 10.32
N ASP A 224 -2.54 16.49 10.54
CA ASP A 224 -2.90 15.79 11.77
C ASP A 224 -2.75 14.25 11.65
N HIS A 225 -2.14 13.72 10.58
CA HIS A 225 -2.07 12.27 10.35
C HIS A 225 -1.37 11.48 11.47
N THR A 226 -0.47 12.10 12.23
CA THR A 226 0.20 11.47 13.40
C THR A 226 -0.57 11.61 14.70
N LYS A 227 -1.61 12.45 14.74
CA LYS A 227 -2.44 12.62 15.92
C LYS A 227 -3.12 11.30 16.25
N ILE A 228 -3.06 10.91 17.53
CA ILE A 228 -3.80 9.76 18.03
C ILE A 228 -5.29 10.02 17.83
N LEU A 229 -5.96 9.03 17.24
CA LEU A 229 -7.36 9.14 16.88
C LEU A 229 -8.25 8.84 18.08
N THR A 230 -9.24 9.72 18.31
CA THR A 230 -10.28 9.50 19.31
C THR A 230 -11.43 8.68 18.73
N ARG A 231 -12.26 8.07 19.59
CA ARG A 231 -13.42 7.28 19.15
C ARG A 231 -14.37 8.09 18.28
N SER A 232 -14.66 9.33 18.64
CA SER A 232 -15.52 10.21 17.85
C SER A 232 -14.91 10.53 16.48
N ALA A 233 -13.60 10.76 16.42
CA ALA A 233 -12.90 11.04 15.17
C ALA A 233 -12.85 9.83 14.23
N LEU A 234 -12.68 8.60 14.75
CA LEU A 234 -12.76 7.40 13.91
C LEU A 234 -14.14 7.25 13.27
N VAL A 235 -15.20 7.44 14.06
CA VAL A 235 -16.56 7.34 13.56
C VAL A 235 -16.85 8.43 12.52
N ALA A 236 -16.35 9.65 12.73
CA ALA A 236 -16.45 10.72 11.75
C ALA A 236 -15.77 10.37 10.42
N LEU A 237 -14.55 9.81 10.45
CA LEU A 237 -13.86 9.36 9.24
C LEU A 237 -14.67 8.29 8.49
N LEU A 238 -15.18 7.28 9.21
CA LEU A 238 -15.98 6.22 8.58
C LEU A 238 -17.28 6.78 7.98
N TYR A 239 -17.94 7.70 8.67
CA TYR A 239 -19.16 8.36 8.20
C TYR A 239 -18.92 9.17 6.91
N ASP A 240 -17.82 9.93 6.87
CA ASP A 240 -17.41 10.69 5.68
C ASP A 240 -17.16 9.76 4.50
N MET A 241 -16.43 8.65 4.73
CA MET A 241 -16.12 7.67 3.68
C MET A 241 -17.33 6.86 3.22
N ALA A 242 -18.32 6.65 4.09
CA ALA A 242 -19.61 6.06 3.75
C ALA A 242 -20.53 7.01 2.96
N GLY A 243 -20.09 8.25 2.68
CA GLY A 243 -20.86 9.22 1.90
C GLY A 243 -21.85 10.03 2.73
N LYS A 244 -21.63 10.14 4.04
CA LYS A 244 -22.48 10.90 4.98
C LYS A 244 -23.97 10.53 4.90
N PRO A 245 -24.33 9.26 5.13
CA PRO A 245 -25.73 8.83 5.11
C PRO A 245 -26.59 9.66 6.07
N ASP A 246 -27.85 9.88 5.68
CA ASP A 246 -28.81 10.58 6.53
C ASP A 246 -29.17 9.70 7.74
N VAL A 247 -29.26 10.32 8.92
CA VAL A 247 -29.67 9.65 10.16
C VAL A 247 -30.52 10.62 11.01
N ASN A 248 -31.61 10.12 11.58
CA ASN A 248 -32.52 10.91 12.42
C ASN A 248 -32.87 10.23 13.76
N ASP A 249 -32.14 9.19 14.15
CA ASP A 249 -32.36 8.50 15.43
C ASP A 249 -31.97 9.37 16.64
N SER A 250 -32.50 9.03 17.82
CA SER A 250 -32.12 9.72 19.06
C SER A 250 -30.69 9.36 19.47
N LEU A 251 -29.99 10.34 20.05
CA LEU A 251 -28.65 10.16 20.61
C LEU A 251 -28.70 10.41 22.11
N ASP A 252 -28.56 9.35 22.90
CA ASP A 252 -28.75 9.39 24.35
C ASP A 252 -27.43 9.24 25.13
N PHE A 253 -26.34 9.86 24.63
CA PHE A 253 -25.04 9.86 25.32
C PHE A 253 -24.85 11.12 26.15
N THR A 254 -24.37 10.96 27.39
CA THR A 254 -24.20 12.06 28.35
C THR A 254 -23.05 13.02 28.00
N ASP A 255 -22.11 12.57 27.18
CA ASP A 255 -20.91 13.30 26.75
C ASP A 255 -20.96 13.71 25.27
N VAL A 256 -22.12 13.67 24.62
CA VAL A 256 -22.29 14.15 23.24
C VAL A 256 -23.39 15.21 23.18
N ASN A 257 -23.05 16.40 22.70
CA ASN A 257 -24.04 17.42 22.37
C ASN A 257 -24.48 17.26 20.92
N ASP A 258 -25.78 17.40 20.63
CA ASP A 258 -26.30 17.35 19.26
C ASP A 258 -25.68 18.36 18.30
N ARG A 259 -25.06 19.44 18.81
CA ARG A 259 -24.36 20.45 18.01
C ARG A 259 -22.87 20.16 17.80
N ASP A 260 -22.33 19.12 18.40
CA ASP A 260 -20.93 18.76 18.24
C ASP A 260 -20.66 18.30 16.80
N ALA A 261 -19.47 18.63 16.27
CA ALA A 261 -19.12 18.37 14.88
C ALA A 261 -19.28 16.89 14.48
N ASN A 262 -19.03 15.97 15.43
CA ASN A 262 -19.10 14.52 15.21
C ASN A 262 -20.45 13.91 15.64
N ALA A 263 -21.41 14.68 16.15
CA ALA A 263 -22.65 14.15 16.72
C ALA A 263 -23.47 13.34 15.69
N HIS A 264 -23.58 13.83 14.45
CA HIS A 264 -24.25 13.11 13.37
C HIS A 264 -23.56 11.78 13.02
N ALA A 265 -22.24 11.78 12.96
CA ALA A 265 -21.48 10.55 12.68
C ALA A 265 -21.66 9.53 13.81
N ILE A 266 -21.60 9.96 15.08
CA ILE A 266 -21.82 9.11 16.26
C ILE A 266 -23.23 8.52 16.25
N ARG A 267 -24.23 9.34 15.92
CA ARG A 267 -25.64 8.92 15.78
C ARG A 267 -25.79 7.83 14.73
N TRP A 268 -25.26 8.06 13.53
CA TRP A 268 -25.28 7.07 12.45
C TRP A 268 -24.58 5.76 12.84
N ALA A 269 -23.36 5.84 13.37
CA ALA A 269 -22.63 4.61 13.69
C ALA A 269 -23.26 3.82 14.84
N THR A 270 -24.00 4.50 15.73
CA THR A 270 -24.76 3.86 16.81
C THR A 270 -26.05 3.23 16.28
N SER A 271 -26.78 3.90 15.38
CA SER A 271 -28.00 3.35 14.75
C SER A 271 -27.70 2.12 13.89
N GLU A 272 -26.57 2.14 13.18
CA GLU A 272 -26.09 0.99 12.38
C GLU A 272 -25.42 -0.11 13.24
N HIS A 273 -25.42 0.04 14.57
CA HIS A 273 -24.81 -0.92 15.50
C HIS A 273 -23.32 -1.21 15.23
N LEU A 274 -22.60 -0.22 14.70
CA LEU A 274 -21.15 -0.27 14.47
C LEU A 274 -20.39 -0.01 15.78
N VAL A 275 -20.91 0.92 16.59
CA VAL A 275 -20.36 1.31 17.88
C VAL A 275 -21.45 1.27 18.96
N SER A 276 -21.00 1.25 20.22
CA SER A 276 -21.86 1.36 21.39
C SER A 276 -21.17 2.24 22.44
N GLY A 277 -21.95 2.94 23.26
CA GLY A 277 -21.44 3.63 24.43
C GLY A 277 -21.13 2.66 25.58
N TYR A 278 -20.67 3.25 26.67
CA TYR A 278 -20.37 2.56 27.93
C TYR A 278 -21.59 2.47 28.83
N VAL A 279 -21.50 1.60 29.84
CA VAL A 279 -22.58 1.34 30.82
C VAL A 279 -22.97 2.58 31.62
N ASN A 280 -22.06 3.54 31.78
CA ASN A 280 -22.31 4.82 32.46
C ASN A 280 -23.09 5.84 31.60
N GLY A 281 -23.47 5.48 30.37
CA GLY A 281 -24.21 6.34 29.46
C GLY A 281 -23.34 7.29 28.63
N SER A 282 -22.01 7.22 28.69
CA SER A 282 -21.13 8.01 27.84
C SER A 282 -20.71 7.25 26.59
N PHE A 283 -20.41 7.96 25.50
CA PHE A 283 -19.83 7.40 24.27
C PHE A 283 -18.32 7.20 24.37
N GLY A 284 -17.64 8.07 25.14
CA GLY A 284 -16.18 8.16 25.21
C GLY A 284 -15.61 8.98 24.06
N VAL A 285 -16.14 10.18 23.80
CA VAL A 285 -15.80 10.98 22.61
C VAL A 285 -14.31 11.24 22.40
N ASP A 286 -13.56 11.37 23.50
CA ASP A 286 -12.12 11.68 23.52
C ASP A 286 -11.24 10.47 23.80
N ASP A 287 -11.81 9.28 24.02
CA ASP A 287 -11.02 8.09 24.31
C ASP A 287 -10.20 7.70 23.08
N THR A 288 -8.97 7.28 23.32
CA THR A 288 -8.10 6.76 22.27
C THR A 288 -8.65 5.45 21.71
N VAL A 289 -8.52 5.28 20.40
CA VAL A 289 -8.95 4.06 19.72
C VAL A 289 -7.79 3.09 19.58
N THR A 290 -8.04 1.83 19.96
CA THR A 290 -7.10 0.73 19.72
C THR A 290 -7.29 0.08 18.35
N ARG A 291 -6.26 -0.58 17.84
CA ARG A 291 -6.32 -1.31 16.57
C ARG A 291 -7.45 -2.34 16.53
N GLU A 292 -7.63 -3.12 17.59
CA GLU A 292 -8.71 -4.11 17.65
C GLU A 292 -10.11 -3.47 17.61
N GLN A 293 -10.28 -2.26 18.16
CA GLN A 293 -11.55 -1.54 18.13
C GLN A 293 -11.85 -1.01 16.73
N LEU A 294 -10.86 -0.42 16.06
CA LEU A 294 -11.00 0.04 14.68
C LEU A 294 -11.44 -1.11 13.77
N LEU A 295 -10.75 -2.24 13.84
CA LEU A 295 -11.05 -3.39 12.99
C LEU A 295 -12.40 -4.04 13.35
N THR A 296 -12.81 -3.99 14.62
CA THR A 296 -14.14 -4.43 15.05
C THR A 296 -15.24 -3.56 14.44
N ILE A 297 -15.04 -2.24 14.38
CA ILE A 297 -16.01 -1.32 13.75
C ILE A 297 -16.12 -1.63 12.25
N LEU A 298 -14.99 -1.81 11.56
CA LEU A 298 -14.99 -2.19 10.15
C LEU A 298 -15.65 -3.54 9.87
N TRP A 299 -15.38 -4.54 10.70
CA TRP A 299 -16.01 -5.86 10.58
C TRP A 299 -17.53 -5.80 10.76
N ARG A 300 -18.01 -4.96 11.68
CA ARG A 300 -19.46 -4.70 11.85
C ARG A 300 -20.04 -4.01 10.63
N TYR A 301 -19.34 -3.01 10.10
CA TYR A 301 -19.74 -2.29 8.90
C TYR A 301 -19.83 -3.22 7.67
N ALA A 302 -18.91 -4.18 7.56
CA ALA A 302 -18.93 -5.22 6.53
C ALA A 302 -20.03 -6.29 6.71
N GLY A 303 -20.91 -6.16 7.70
CA GLY A 303 -22.00 -7.12 7.94
C GLY A 303 -21.59 -8.35 8.77
N ARG A 304 -20.50 -8.27 9.53
CA ARG A 304 -20.01 -9.32 10.44
C ARG A 304 -19.72 -10.66 9.73
N PRO A 305 -18.93 -10.67 8.64
CA PRO A 305 -18.61 -11.89 7.91
C PRO A 305 -17.97 -12.95 8.83
N VAL A 306 -18.41 -14.20 8.66
CA VAL A 306 -17.92 -15.35 9.42
C VAL A 306 -16.89 -16.09 8.57
N LEU A 307 -15.74 -16.38 9.18
CA LEU A 307 -14.70 -17.19 8.56
C LEU A 307 -14.90 -18.65 8.94
N MET A 308 -15.11 -19.51 7.95
CA MET A 308 -15.32 -20.96 8.17
C MET A 308 -14.01 -21.76 8.16
N ASP A 309 -13.00 -21.33 7.39
CA ASP A 309 -11.78 -22.10 7.11
C ASP A 309 -10.48 -21.30 7.36
N TYR A 310 -10.50 -20.34 8.29
CA TYR A 310 -9.34 -19.51 8.57
C TYR A 310 -8.45 -20.12 9.65
N GLU A 311 -7.16 -20.33 9.34
CA GLU A 311 -6.18 -20.93 10.25
C GLU A 311 -5.92 -20.11 11.53
N GLY A 312 -6.45 -18.89 11.59
CA GLY A 312 -6.42 -18.06 12.78
C GLY A 312 -5.21 -17.13 12.81
N LEU A 313 -4.95 -16.63 14.02
CA LEU A 313 -3.91 -15.65 14.30
C LEU A 313 -2.80 -16.26 15.17
N THR A 314 -2.70 -17.58 15.25
CA THR A 314 -1.81 -18.28 16.18
C THR A 314 -0.33 -18.09 15.89
N GLN A 315 0.02 -17.66 14.67
CA GLN A 315 1.36 -17.26 14.26
C GLN A 315 1.86 -15.99 14.96
N TYR A 316 0.97 -15.18 15.55
CA TYR A 316 1.35 -13.96 16.28
C TYR A 316 1.47 -14.22 17.78
N SER A 317 2.57 -13.76 18.35
CA SER A 317 2.92 -13.94 19.76
C SER A 317 2.04 -13.15 20.73
N ASP A 318 1.39 -12.07 20.26
CA ASP A 318 0.42 -11.27 21.00
C ASP A 318 -1.04 -11.58 20.61
N ALA A 319 -1.30 -12.65 19.86
CA ALA A 319 -2.67 -13.07 19.54
C ALA A 319 -3.51 -13.35 20.80
N LYS A 320 -2.84 -13.73 21.90
CA LYS A 320 -3.44 -13.90 23.24
C LYS A 320 -3.95 -12.59 23.85
N ASP A 321 -3.44 -11.44 23.41
CA ASP A 321 -3.80 -10.12 23.92
C ASP A 321 -5.05 -9.56 23.22
N ILE A 322 -5.51 -10.22 22.15
CA ILE A 322 -6.75 -9.85 21.45
C ILE A 322 -7.94 -10.05 22.38
N SER A 323 -8.74 -8.99 22.57
CA SER A 323 -9.95 -9.12 23.38
C SER A 323 -10.95 -10.09 22.74
N PRO A 324 -11.70 -10.86 23.55
CA PRO A 324 -12.66 -11.84 23.04
C PRO A 324 -13.65 -11.30 21.99
N TYR A 325 -14.10 -10.05 22.15
CA TYR A 325 -15.04 -9.40 21.24
C TYR A 325 -14.44 -9.07 19.86
N ALA A 326 -13.12 -8.92 19.78
CA ALA A 326 -12.41 -8.50 18.57
C ALA A 326 -11.83 -9.66 17.77
N ARG A 327 -11.84 -10.89 18.30
CA ARG A 327 -11.18 -12.05 17.65
C ARG A 327 -11.65 -12.30 16.23
N HIS A 328 -12.96 -12.30 15.99
CA HIS A 328 -13.51 -12.50 14.64
C HIS A 328 -13.15 -11.35 13.71
N ALA A 329 -13.22 -10.11 14.20
CA ALA A 329 -12.89 -8.93 13.40
C ALA A 329 -11.40 -8.88 13.01
N MET A 330 -10.51 -9.17 13.96
CA MET A 330 -9.07 -9.25 13.73
C MET A 330 -8.72 -10.34 12.70
N ALA A 331 -9.32 -11.53 12.84
CA ALA A 331 -9.11 -12.65 11.93
C ALA A 331 -9.61 -12.31 10.51
N TRP A 332 -10.81 -11.75 10.42
CA TRP A 332 -11.37 -11.27 9.16
C TRP A 332 -10.50 -10.20 8.50
N ALA A 333 -10.09 -9.18 9.25
CA ALA A 333 -9.30 -8.09 8.70
C ALA A 333 -7.90 -8.54 8.24
N HIS A 334 -7.31 -9.53 8.93
CA HIS A 334 -6.10 -10.19 8.44
C HIS A 334 -6.35 -10.94 7.14
N GLN A 335 -7.40 -11.75 7.05
CA GLN A 335 -7.71 -12.51 5.83
C GLN A 335 -7.97 -11.60 4.63
N MET A 336 -8.59 -10.44 4.85
CA MET A 336 -8.80 -9.43 3.81
C MET A 336 -7.52 -8.67 3.43
N GLY A 337 -6.40 -8.85 4.14
CA GLY A 337 -5.19 -8.06 3.94
C GLY A 337 -5.36 -6.56 4.29
N ILE A 338 -6.41 -6.20 5.03
CA ILE A 338 -6.66 -4.83 5.54
C ILE A 338 -5.63 -4.48 6.61
N VAL A 339 -5.24 -5.48 7.39
CA VAL A 339 -4.14 -5.41 8.34
C VAL A 339 -2.88 -5.77 7.56
N SER A 340 -2.05 -4.77 7.22
CA SER A 340 -0.68 -5.06 6.77
C SER A 340 -0.02 -5.87 7.87
N VAL A 341 0.27 -7.13 7.54
CA VAL A 341 0.94 -8.06 8.40
C VAL A 341 2.40 -7.73 8.28
N GLU A 342 2.80 -6.77 9.10
CA GLU A 342 4.18 -6.51 9.44
C GLU A 342 4.97 -7.85 9.52
N ASN A 343 6.25 -7.84 9.10
CA ASN A 343 7.23 -8.85 9.51
C ASN A 343 7.53 -8.72 11.01
N THR A 344 6.49 -8.67 11.82
CA THR A 344 6.52 -8.68 13.27
C THR A 344 5.76 -9.92 13.69
N THR A 345 6.27 -10.55 14.74
CA THR A 345 5.55 -11.60 15.47
C THR A 345 4.33 -11.03 16.21
N PHE A 346 3.77 -9.88 15.82
CA PHE A 346 2.83 -9.09 16.60
C PHE A 346 1.70 -8.47 15.75
N LEU A 347 0.49 -8.40 16.30
CA LEU A 347 -0.69 -7.75 15.73
C LEU A 347 -0.96 -6.37 16.36
N ALA A 348 -0.39 -6.11 17.53
CA ALA A 348 -0.60 -4.94 18.37
C ALA A 348 -2.09 -4.59 18.61
N PRO A 349 -2.93 -5.53 19.08
CA PRO A 349 -4.38 -5.32 19.22
C PRO A 349 -4.73 -4.14 20.14
N LYS A 350 -3.90 -3.88 21.16
CA LYS A 350 -4.07 -2.78 22.12
C LYS A 350 -3.38 -1.48 21.73
N GLY A 351 -2.64 -1.46 20.61
CA GLY A 351 -1.92 -0.28 20.16
C GLY A 351 -2.88 0.84 19.76
N SER A 352 -2.58 2.07 20.18
CA SER A 352 -3.29 3.27 19.73
C SER A 352 -3.13 3.48 18.22
N VAL A 353 -4.19 3.99 17.58
CA VAL A 353 -4.20 4.26 16.14
C VAL A 353 -4.04 5.76 15.88
N THR A 354 -3.16 6.14 14.96
CA THR A 354 -3.05 7.52 14.46
C THR A 354 -4.05 7.76 13.33
N LYS A 355 -4.43 9.02 13.08
CA LYS A 355 -5.36 9.37 12.00
C LYS A 355 -4.92 8.84 10.63
N GLY A 356 -3.64 8.97 10.30
CA GLY A 356 -3.06 8.46 9.05
C GLY A 356 -3.19 6.93 8.93
N LYS A 357 -2.84 6.19 9.99
CA LYS A 357 -3.03 4.73 10.02
C LYS A 357 -4.49 4.33 9.84
N ALA A 358 -5.41 5.05 10.48
CA ALA A 358 -6.85 4.79 10.32
C ALA A 358 -7.31 5.04 8.89
N VAL A 359 -6.93 6.18 8.29
CA VAL A 359 -7.26 6.51 6.90
C VAL A 359 -6.72 5.45 5.94
N THR A 360 -5.47 5.02 6.08
CA THR A 360 -4.91 3.93 5.26
C THR A 360 -5.72 2.64 5.38
N ILE A 361 -6.08 2.24 6.60
CA ILE A 361 -6.87 1.02 6.83
C ILE A 361 -8.27 1.15 6.22
N LEU A 362 -8.93 2.29 6.42
CA LEU A 362 -10.25 2.55 5.87
C LEU A 362 -10.22 2.59 4.33
N ASP A 363 -9.23 3.26 3.74
CA ASP A 363 -9.05 3.33 2.29
C ASP A 363 -8.88 1.93 1.70
N SER A 364 -7.99 1.12 2.28
CA SER A 364 -7.79 -0.28 1.88
C SER A 364 -9.10 -1.08 1.95
N PHE A 365 -9.90 -0.90 3.00
CA PHE A 365 -11.20 -1.56 3.13
C PHE A 365 -12.19 -1.13 2.02
N PHE A 366 -12.37 0.18 1.79
CA PHE A 366 -13.26 0.70 0.74
C PHE A 366 -12.71 0.50 -0.68
N ILE A 367 -11.43 0.14 -0.85
CA ILE A 367 -10.84 -0.27 -2.13
C ILE A 367 -11.25 -1.72 -2.47
N GLN A 368 -11.38 -2.60 -1.47
CA GLN A 368 -11.58 -4.04 -1.66
C GLN A 368 -13.05 -4.48 -1.66
N GLY A 369 -13.95 -3.72 -1.03
CA GLY A 369 -15.40 -3.95 -1.03
C GLY A 369 -16.11 -3.10 -2.06
#